data_AF-A0A2E2UQ70-F1
#
_entry.id   AF-A0A2E2UQ70-F1
#
_cell.length_a   1.000
_cell.length_b   1.000
_cell.length_c   1.000
_cell.angle_alpha   90.00
_cell.angle_beta   90.00
_cell.angle_gamma   90.00
#
_symmetry.space_group_name_H-M   'P 1'
#
loop_
_entity.id
_entity.type
_entity.pdbx_description
1 polymer ?
#
loop_
_entity_poly.entity_id
_entity_poly.type
_entity_poly.pdbx_seq_one_letter_code
_entity_poly.pdbx_strand_id
1 'polypeptide(L)'
;MEIPSLQTVAPYLEQLSFGLIAGFAAGYALKKLGKVVVFALGLLFIVIQILAYYDFVAISWIEIENSVKPLLEADSITQMWQALVQLLTHNVTFAGAFVPGLIIGLRRG
;
A
#
# COMPACT_ATOMS: atom_id res chain seq x y z
N MET A 1 13.51 28.85 -29.98
CA MET A 1 12.84 28.16 -28.86
C MET A 1 12.77 29.15 -27.72
N GLU A 2 11.59 29.67 -27.40
CA GLU A 2 11.41 30.51 -26.22
C GLU A 2 11.50 29.63 -24.97
N ILE A 3 12.38 30.00 -24.04
CA ILE A 3 12.53 29.27 -22.78
C ILE A 3 11.31 29.63 -21.91
N PRO A 4 10.53 28.65 -21.42
CA PRO A 4 9.39 28.96 -20.57
C PRO A 4 9.85 29.73 -19.32
N SER A 5 9.14 30.79 -18.97
CA SER A 5 9.47 31.61 -17.81
C SER A 5 9.27 30.83 -16.51
N LEU A 6 10.07 31.12 -15.47
CA LEU A 6 10.01 30.42 -14.19
C LEU A 6 8.61 30.44 -13.56
N GLN A 7 7.84 31.50 -13.81
CA GLN A 7 6.48 31.66 -13.31
C GLN A 7 5.52 30.62 -13.88
N THR A 8 5.76 30.12 -15.09
CA THR A 8 4.96 29.07 -15.73
C THR A 8 5.36 27.67 -15.24
N VAL A 9 6.63 27.46 -14.90
CA VAL A 9 7.18 26.13 -14.55
C VAL A 9 7.13 25.85 -13.04
N ALA A 10 7.25 26.89 -12.20
CA ALA A 10 7.22 26.80 -10.75
C ALA A 10 6.05 25.98 -10.17
N PRO A 11 4.77 26.20 -10.55
CA PRO A 11 3.66 25.44 -9.97
C PRO A 11 3.71 23.95 -10.31
N TYR A 12 4.23 23.57 -11.48
CA TYR A 12 4.41 22.17 -11.86
C TYR A 12 5.58 21.52 -11.12
N LEU A 13 6.68 22.26 -10.91
CA LEU A 13 7.82 21.78 -10.13
C LEU A 13 7.46 21.55 -8.66
N GLU A 14 6.66 22.44 -8.07
CA GLU A 14 6.14 22.27 -6.71
C GLU A 14 5.28 21.00 -6.61
N GLN A 15 4.34 20.80 -7.53
CA GLN A 15 3.51 19.59 -7.53
C GLN A 15 4.31 18.30 -7.76
N LEU A 16 5.31 18.32 -8.64
CA LEU A 16 6.19 17.17 -8.90
C LEU A 16 7.06 16.85 -7.68
N SER A 17 7.71 17.86 -7.10
CA SER A 17 8.57 17.66 -5.92
C SER A 17 7.78 17.17 -4.72
N PHE A 18 6.61 17.78 -4.46
CA PHE A 18 5.70 17.32 -3.42
C PHE A 18 5.22 15.89 -3.68
N GLY A 19 4.80 15.57 -4.90
CA GLY A 19 4.39 14.22 -5.28
C GLY A 19 5.48 13.17 -5.01
N LEU A 20 6.71 13.46 -5.40
CA LEU A 20 7.84 12.54 -5.20
C LEU A 20 8.11 12.28 -3.71
N ILE A 21 8.12 13.34 -2.88
CA ILE A 21 8.36 13.23 -1.43
C ILE A 21 7.21 12.50 -0.74
N ALA A 22 5.97 12.87 -1.05
CA ALA A 22 4.78 12.22 -0.52
C ALA A 22 4.74 10.73 -0.89
N GLY A 23 5.06 10.39 -2.14
CA GLY A 23 5.21 9.02 -2.61
C GLY A 23 6.25 8.27 -1.79
N PHE A 24 7.46 8.82 -1.67
CA PHE A 24 8.53 8.20 -0.88
C PHE A 24 8.11 7.94 0.57
N ALA A 25 7.53 8.94 1.25
CA ALA A 25 7.07 8.80 2.62
C ALA A 25 5.98 7.71 2.76
N ALA A 26 4.99 7.72 1.86
CA ALA A 26 3.92 6.72 1.84
C ALA A 26 4.48 5.30 1.63
N GLY A 27 5.39 5.13 0.68
CA GLY A 27 5.99 3.82 0.35
C GLY A 27 6.85 3.30 1.50
N TYR A 28 7.63 4.17 2.13
CA TYR A 28 8.46 3.82 3.28
C TYR A 28 7.58 3.38 4.47
N ALA A 29 6.54 4.15 4.78
CA ALA A 29 5.60 3.83 5.85
C ALA A 29 4.88 2.50 5.58
N LEU A 30 4.40 2.30 4.35
CA LEU A 30 3.73 1.06 3.93
C LEU A 30 4.64 -0.16 4.14
N LYS A 31 5.92 -0.07 3.78
CA LYS A 31 6.87 -1.17 3.98
C LYS A 31 7.14 -1.47 5.45
N LYS A 32 7.32 -0.44 6.28
CA LYS A 32 7.55 -0.61 7.73
C LYS A 32 6.34 -1.23 8.42
N LEU A 33 5.14 -0.69 8.15
CA LEU A 33 3.89 -1.23 8.70
C LEU A 33 3.64 -2.66 8.19
N GLY A 34 3.86 -2.91 6.90
CA GLY A 34 3.74 -4.24 6.31
C GLY A 34 4.65 -5.28 7.01
N LYS A 35 5.90 -4.92 7.33
CA LYS A 35 6.80 -5.81 8.09
C LYS A 35 6.24 -6.14 9.48
N VAL A 36 5.71 -5.15 10.19
CA VAL A 36 5.11 -5.35 11.52
C VAL A 36 3.87 -6.24 11.43
N VAL A 37 2.98 -5.99 10.48
CA VAL A 37 1.77 -6.78 10.26
C VAL A 37 2.13 -8.23 9.91
N VAL A 38 3.04 -8.45 8.97
CA VAL A 38 3.48 -9.81 8.58
C VAL A 38 4.11 -10.54 9.76
N PHE A 39 4.94 -9.85 10.57
CA PHE A 39 5.53 -10.45 11.76
C PHE A 39 4.47 -10.82 12.81
N ALA A 40 3.53 -9.92 13.07
CA ALA A 40 2.44 -10.17 14.01
C ALA A 40 1.54 -11.34 13.57
N LEU A 41 1.19 -11.41 12.28
CA LEU A 41 0.42 -12.52 11.71
C LEU A 41 1.18 -13.84 11.80
N GLY A 42 2.48 -13.85 11.50
CA GLY A 42 3.32 -15.04 11.63
C GLY A 42 3.43 -15.52 13.09
N LEU A 43 3.59 -14.61 14.03
CA LEU A 43 3.63 -14.94 15.46
C LEU A 43 2.28 -15.47 15.94
N LEU A 44 1.18 -14.82 15.56
CA LEU A 44 -0.18 -15.27 15.87
C LEU A 44 -0.41 -16.69 15.32
N PHE A 45 0.01 -16.94 14.08
CA PHE A 45 -0.06 -18.28 13.48
C PHE A 45 0.69 -19.31 14.32
N ILE A 46 1.94 -19.05 14.72
CA ILE A 46 2.71 -19.97 15.57
C ILE A 46 1.98 -20.26 16.89
N VAL A 47 1.43 -19.23 17.55
CA VAL A 47 0.68 -19.39 18.80
C VAL A 47 -0.55 -20.28 18.59
N ILE A 48 -1.34 -20.04 17.53
CA ILE A 48 -2.51 -20.87 17.20
C ILE A 48 -2.10 -22.31 16.94
N GLN A 49 -1.01 -22.54 16.19
CA GLN A 49 -0.52 -23.89 15.89
C GLN A 49 -0.09 -24.64 17.16
N ILE A 50 0.55 -23.96 18.12
CA ILE A 50 0.93 -24.56 19.41
C ILE A 50 -0.32 -24.93 20.22
N LEU A 51 -1.30 -24.03 20.29
CA LEU A 51 -2.55 -24.29 21.00
C LEU A 51 -3.33 -25.46 20.39
N ALA A 52 -3.35 -25.55 19.05
CA ALA A 52 -3.96 -26.68 18.35
C ALA A 52 -3.20 -27.99 18.57
N TYR A 53 -1.86 -27.96 18.62
CA TYR A 53 -1.04 -29.16 18.88
C TYR A 53 -1.31 -29.79 20.26
N TYR A 54 -1.59 -28.97 21.27
CA TYR A 54 -1.97 -29.43 22.62
C TYR A 54 -3.48 -29.62 22.81
N ASP A 55 -4.26 -29.62 21.72
CA ASP A 55 -5.72 -29.78 21.72
C ASP A 55 -6.47 -28.72 22.55
N PHE A 56 -5.88 -27.55 22.80
CA PHE A 56 -6.54 -26.44 23.52
C PHE A 56 -7.55 -25.69 22.65
N VAL A 57 -7.37 -25.70 21.32
CA VAL A 57 -8.24 -25.02 20.35
C VAL A 57 -8.48 -25.93 19.15
N ALA A 58 -9.74 -26.04 18.71
CA ALA A 58 -10.10 -26.68 17.45
C ALA A 58 -10.20 -25.63 16.33
N ILE A 59 -9.53 -25.86 15.20
CA ILE A 59 -9.51 -24.92 14.07
C ILE A 59 -10.54 -25.33 13.03
N SER A 60 -11.55 -24.49 12.84
CA SER A 60 -12.56 -24.63 11.78
C SER A 60 -12.07 -23.96 10.50
N TRP A 61 -11.46 -24.73 9.60
CA TRP A 61 -10.95 -24.21 8.32
C TRP A 61 -12.05 -23.61 7.43
N ILE A 62 -13.28 -24.13 7.52
CA ILE A 62 -14.42 -23.64 6.74
C ILE A 62 -14.86 -22.23 7.19
N GLU A 63 -14.83 -21.95 8.49
CA GLU A 63 -15.13 -20.62 9.02
C GLU A 63 -14.04 -19.61 8.66
N ILE A 64 -12.77 -20.05 8.68
CA ILE A 64 -11.64 -19.23 8.23
C ILE A 64 -11.81 -18.87 6.75
N GLU A 65 -12.08 -19.86 5.90
CA GLU A 65 -12.30 -19.64 4.47
C GLU A 65 -13.45 -18.66 4.23
N ASN A 66 -14.60 -18.88 4.87
CA ASN A 66 -15.77 -17.99 4.72
C ASN A 66 -15.52 -16.56 5.19
N SER A 67 -14.64 -16.38 6.18
CA SER A 67 -14.27 -15.06 6.70
C SER A 67 -13.25 -14.34 5.81
N VAL A 68 -12.32 -15.08 5.20
CA VAL A 68 -11.23 -14.52 4.41
C VAL A 68 -11.61 -14.35 2.94
N LYS A 69 -12.47 -15.21 2.39
CA LYS A 69 -12.86 -15.23 0.98
C LYS A 69 -13.40 -13.88 0.48
N PRO A 70 -14.32 -13.16 1.18
CA PRO A 70 -14.81 -11.87 0.72
C PRO A 70 -13.71 -10.79 0.60
N LEU A 71 -12.67 -10.89 1.43
CA LEU A 71 -11.51 -9.99 1.40
C LEU A 71 -10.59 -10.27 0.21
N LEU A 72 -10.56 -11.53 -0.26
CA LEU A 72 -9.73 -11.98 -1.38
C LEU A 72 -10.49 -12.04 -2.71
N GLU A 73 -11.78 -11.73 -2.71
CA GLU A 73 -12.58 -11.67 -3.93
C GLU A 73 -12.01 -10.63 -4.90
N ALA A 74 -11.96 -11.00 -6.18
CA ALA A 74 -11.41 -10.17 -7.23
C ALA A 74 -12.10 -8.80 -7.30
N ASP A 75 -13.40 -8.74 -6.99
CA ASP A 75 -14.17 -7.50 -6.97
C ASP A 75 -13.71 -6.55 -5.87
N SER A 76 -13.44 -7.06 -4.65
CA SER A 76 -12.91 -6.27 -3.53
C SER A 76 -11.53 -5.68 -3.86
N ILE A 77 -10.66 -6.49 -4.45
CA ILE A 77 -9.33 -6.06 -4.90
C ILE A 77 -9.45 -5.02 -6.02
N THR A 78 -10.32 -5.26 -6.99
CA THR A 78 -10.54 -4.37 -8.13
C THR A 78 -11.10 -3.03 -7.68
N GLN A 79 -12.06 -3.01 -6.75
CA GLN A 79 -12.61 -1.78 -6.17
C GLN A 79 -11.54 -0.96 -5.45
N MET A 80 -10.72 -1.60 -4.63
CA MET A 80 -9.61 -0.92 -3.95
C MET A 80 -8.59 -0.37 -4.95
N TRP A 81 -8.27 -1.14 -6.00
CA TRP A 81 -7.39 -0.69 -7.08
C TRP A 81 -7.98 0.51 -7.82
N GLN A 82 -9.27 0.47 -8.16
CA GLN A 82 -9.95 1.58 -8.82
C GLN A 82 -9.96 2.84 -7.96
N ALA A 83 -10.22 2.73 -6.65
CA ALA A 83 -10.17 3.85 -5.73
C ALA A 83 -8.76 4.47 -5.67
N LEU A 84 -7.72 3.65 -5.64
CA LEU A 84 -6.34 4.13 -5.69
C LEU A 84 -6.01 4.82 -7.02
N VAL A 85 -6.41 4.22 -8.15
CA VAL A 85 -6.22 4.82 -9.46
C VAL A 85 -6.94 6.16 -9.54
N GLN A 86 -8.20 6.26 -9.09
CA GLN A 86 -8.96 7.50 -9.07
C GLN A 86 -8.30 8.58 -8.20
N LEU A 87 -7.80 8.21 -7.00
CA LEU A 87 -7.09 9.13 -6.12
C LEU A 87 -5.82 9.68 -6.78
N LEU A 88 -5.07 8.81 -7.46
CA LEU A 88 -3.84 9.20 -8.16
C LEU A 88 -4.16 10.04 -9.41
N THR A 89 -5.08 9.60 -10.26
CA THR A 89 -5.40 10.29 -11.53
C THR A 89 -6.16 11.60 -11.35
N HIS A 90 -6.67 11.89 -10.14
CA HIS A 90 -7.25 13.20 -9.81
C HIS A 90 -6.27 14.35 -10.09
N ASN A 91 -4.96 14.13 -9.90
CA ASN A 91 -3.91 15.03 -10.38
C ASN A 91 -2.82 14.22 -11.08
N VAL A 92 -2.88 14.19 -12.42
CA VAL A 92 -1.99 13.39 -13.27
C VAL A 92 -0.52 13.82 -13.13
N THR A 93 -0.26 15.13 -12.93
CA THR A 93 1.10 15.66 -12.70
C THR A 93 1.66 15.16 -11.37
N PHE A 94 0.85 15.22 -10.32
CA PHE A 94 1.21 14.67 -9.01
C PHE A 94 1.42 13.14 -9.09
N ALA A 95 0.53 12.40 -9.75
CA ALA A 95 0.62 10.95 -9.92
C ALA A 95 1.94 10.54 -10.59
N GLY A 96 2.34 11.28 -11.62
CA GLY A 96 3.58 11.04 -12.36
C GLY A 96 4.82 11.08 -11.48
N ALA A 97 4.87 11.98 -10.49
CA ALA A 97 5.97 12.03 -9.53
C ALA A 97 5.77 11.12 -8.31
N PHE A 98 4.52 10.89 -7.89
CA PHE A 98 4.20 10.09 -6.72
C PHE A 98 4.61 8.62 -6.88
N VAL A 99 4.27 8.00 -8.01
CA VAL A 99 4.55 6.57 -8.27
C VAL A 99 6.04 6.21 -8.13
N PRO A 100 7.00 6.90 -8.80
CA PRO A 100 8.42 6.60 -8.62
C PRO A 100 8.87 6.84 -7.17
N GLY A 101 8.38 7.89 -6.51
CA GLY A 101 8.62 8.13 -5.09
C GLY A 101 8.16 6.95 -4.24
N LEU A 102 6.93 6.49 -4.43
CA LEU A 102 6.32 5.35 -3.76
C LEU A 102 7.16 4.08 -3.91
N ILE A 103 7.56 3.74 -5.14
CA ILE A 103 8.39 2.56 -5.42
C ILE A 103 9.73 2.65 -4.69
N ILE A 104 10.39 3.81 -4.73
CA ILE A 104 11.67 4.03 -4.06
C ILE A 104 11.50 3.92 -2.54
N GLY A 105 10.46 4.56 -1.98
CA GLY A 105 10.14 4.49 -0.56
C GLY A 105 9.90 3.05 -0.09
N LEU A 106 9.10 2.29 -0.85
CA LEU A 106 8.80 0.89 -0.57
C LEU A 106 10.06 0.00 -0.61
N ARG A 107 11.00 0.28 -1.51
CA ARG A 107 12.30 -0.44 -1.58
C ARG A 107 13.23 -0.08 -0.42
N ARG A 108 13.12 1.13 0.14
CA ARG A 108 14.01 1.63 1.20
C ARG A 108 13.47 1.44 2.62
N GLY A 109 12.17 1.21 2.80
CA GLY A 109 11.56 0.88 4.10
C GLY A 109 11.93 -0.51 4.62
#